data_AF-D4ANL0-F1
#
_entry.id   AF-D4ANL0-F1
#
_cell.length_a   1.000
_cell.length_b   1.000
_cell.length_c   1.000
_cell.angle_alpha   90.00
_cell.angle_beta   90.00
_cell.angle_gamma   90.00
#
_symmetry.space_group_name_H-M   'P 1'
#
loop_
_entity.id
_entity.type
_entity.pdbx_description
1 polymer ?
#
loop_
_entity_poly.entity_id
_entity_poly.type
_entity_poly.pdbx_seq_one_letter_code
_entity_poly.pdbx_strand_id
1 'polypeptide(L)'
;MDDAEQDWTFPESSFDFIHIQVSEARAHFCCDDDTFPEDSKTRHWLNEFDRISHSCGREFDVFPFFAGWLRDGGFIEVEETEKVMPLGTWPKDKKLKMRGRYFMAQFLGHAMESYSTSLFTRVGGWSADDLWKLLNNVTEEVRSNKMHIYSHLYVHLRLLAHYEVLVILTRLLSIAHLPLQRNQSELEFVSHS
;
A
#
# COMPACT_ATOMS: atom_id res chain seq x y z
N MET A 1 -2.60 7.69 12.64
CA MET A 1 -3.68 7.36 11.69
C MET A 1 -4.89 7.03 12.56
N ASP A 2 -5.29 7.99 13.40
CA ASP A 2 -6.30 7.79 14.46
C ASP A 2 -7.69 8.26 14.02
N ASP A 3 -7.79 8.96 12.90
CA ASP A 3 -9.04 9.54 12.39
C ASP A 3 -9.84 8.54 11.53
N ALA A 4 -9.25 7.39 11.17
CA ALA A 4 -9.92 6.38 10.34
C ALA A 4 -10.88 5.48 11.15
N GLU A 5 -10.74 5.45 12.48
CA GLU A 5 -11.55 4.62 13.38
C GLU A 5 -12.57 5.44 14.19
N GLN A 6 -12.56 6.77 14.05
CA GLN A 6 -13.51 7.64 14.75
C GLN A 6 -14.90 7.54 14.15
N ASP A 7 -15.91 7.66 15.01
CA ASP A 7 -17.30 7.73 14.58
C ASP A 7 -17.49 8.89 13.60
N TRP A 8 -18.25 8.61 12.55
CA TRP A 8 -18.54 9.58 11.50
C TRP A 8 -19.22 10.83 12.09
N THR A 9 -18.53 11.98 12.01
CA THR A 9 -18.98 13.24 12.65
C THR A 9 -19.86 14.10 11.76
N PHE A 10 -19.99 13.78 10.47
CA PHE A 10 -20.85 14.51 9.55
C PHE A 10 -22.28 13.95 9.58
N PRO A 11 -23.32 14.78 9.43
CA PRO A 11 -24.69 14.30 9.24
C PRO A 11 -24.80 13.27 8.10
N GLU A 12 -25.78 12.37 8.19
CA GLU A 12 -26.08 11.49 7.06
C GLU A 12 -26.39 12.31 5.80
N SER A 13 -25.90 11.87 4.63
CA SER A 13 -26.06 12.58 3.35
C SER A 13 -25.39 13.96 3.27
N SER A 14 -24.38 14.25 4.11
CA SER A 14 -23.65 15.54 4.06
C SER A 14 -22.81 15.76 2.81
N PHE A 15 -22.40 14.68 2.14
CA PHE A 15 -21.59 14.74 0.94
C PHE A 15 -22.14 13.79 -0.11
N ASP A 16 -22.15 14.25 -1.35
CA ASP A 16 -22.53 13.43 -2.50
C ASP A 16 -21.42 12.42 -2.86
N PHE A 17 -20.14 12.75 -2.57
CA PHE A 17 -18.98 11.93 -2.95
C PHE A 17 -17.82 12.03 -1.94
N ILE A 18 -17.11 10.92 -1.73
CA ILE A 18 -15.84 10.86 -0.98
C ILE A 18 -14.72 10.55 -1.95
N HIS A 19 -13.66 11.36 -1.91
CA HIS A 19 -12.51 11.23 -2.80
C HIS A 19 -11.27 10.76 -2.04
N ILE A 20 -10.65 9.68 -2.51
CA ILE A 20 -9.42 9.13 -1.94
C ILE A 20 -8.32 9.14 -3.00
N GLN A 21 -7.17 9.71 -2.64
CA GLN A 21 -5.93 9.61 -3.40
C GLN A 21 -4.95 8.73 -2.66
N VAL A 22 -4.46 7.68 -3.32
CA VAL A 22 -3.36 6.87 -2.82
C VAL A 22 -2.21 6.98 -3.81
N SER A 23 -1.00 7.17 -3.29
CA SER A 23 0.20 7.24 -4.11
C SER A 23 1.32 6.49 -3.41
N GLU A 24 1.73 5.36 -3.99
CA GLU A 24 2.70 4.45 -3.38
C GLU A 24 3.65 3.91 -4.44
N ALA A 25 4.90 3.67 -4.07
CA ALA A 25 5.89 3.05 -4.94
C ALA A 25 5.81 1.53 -4.81
N ARG A 26 5.92 0.81 -5.93
CA ARG A 26 6.05 -0.65 -5.92
C ARG A 26 7.32 -1.07 -5.17
N ALA A 27 7.23 -2.15 -4.43
CA ALA A 27 8.36 -2.69 -3.66
C ALA A 27 9.44 -3.37 -4.55
N HIS A 28 9.10 -3.70 -5.81
CA HIS A 28 10.03 -4.30 -6.76
C HIS A 28 10.76 -3.26 -7.61
N PHE A 29 12.00 -3.60 -7.99
CA PHE A 29 12.77 -2.85 -8.97
C PHE A 29 12.84 -3.56 -10.32
N CYS A 30 12.58 -2.79 -11.37
CA CYS A 30 12.68 -3.15 -12.78
C CYS A 30 13.98 -2.60 -13.37
N CYS A 31 14.42 -3.18 -14.49
CA CYS A 31 15.60 -2.77 -15.26
C CYS A 31 15.40 -3.21 -16.71
N ASP A 32 15.69 -2.32 -17.67
CA ASP A 32 15.42 -2.55 -19.10
C ASP A 32 16.68 -2.77 -19.95
N ASP A 33 17.87 -2.76 -19.35
CA ASP A 33 19.14 -2.75 -20.07
C ASP A 33 20.27 -3.56 -19.42
N ASP A 34 19.91 -4.59 -18.65
CA ASP A 34 20.83 -5.56 -18.03
C ASP A 34 21.86 -4.94 -17.06
N THR A 35 21.67 -3.68 -16.67
CA THR A 35 22.55 -3.00 -15.70
C THR A 35 22.25 -3.37 -14.25
N PHE A 36 21.33 -4.30 -14.00
CA PHE A 36 20.98 -4.81 -12.67
C PHE A 36 21.33 -6.30 -12.52
N PRO A 37 22.58 -6.64 -12.12
CA PRO A 37 23.04 -8.01 -12.04
C PRO A 37 22.32 -8.86 -10.99
N GLU A 38 22.17 -10.15 -11.27
CA GLU A 38 21.57 -11.14 -10.35
C GLU A 38 22.35 -11.30 -9.03
N ASP A 39 23.67 -11.11 -9.06
CA ASP A 39 24.56 -11.21 -7.90
C ASP A 39 24.73 -9.90 -7.12
N SER A 40 24.04 -8.83 -7.53
CA SER A 40 24.06 -7.54 -6.84
C SER A 40 23.48 -7.63 -5.42
N LYS A 41 24.03 -6.82 -4.51
CA LYS A 41 23.58 -6.75 -3.12
C LYS A 41 22.19 -6.13 -3.00
N THR A 42 21.84 -5.26 -3.92
CA THR A 42 20.50 -4.68 -4.05
C THR A 42 19.47 -5.74 -4.42
N ARG A 43 19.78 -6.65 -5.36
CA ARG A 43 18.91 -7.80 -5.67
C ARG A 43 18.80 -8.75 -4.48
N HIS A 44 19.93 -9.07 -3.84
CA HIS A 44 19.93 -9.93 -2.66
C HIS A 44 19.06 -9.36 -1.53
N TRP A 45 19.16 -8.06 -1.27
CA TRP A 45 18.33 -7.37 -0.29
C TRP A 45 16.84 -7.48 -0.64
N LEU A 46 16.43 -7.22 -1.88
CA LEU A 46 15.03 -7.38 -2.32
C LEU A 46 14.52 -8.82 -2.11
N ASN A 47 15.31 -9.82 -2.51
CA ASN A 47 14.91 -11.22 -2.41
C ASN A 47 14.76 -11.67 -0.95
N GLU A 48 15.66 -11.25 -0.06
CA GLU A 48 15.54 -11.54 1.37
C GLU A 48 14.36 -10.80 2.00
N PHE A 49 14.13 -9.55 1.58
CA PHE A 49 12.98 -8.78 2.02
C PHE A 49 11.66 -9.52 1.73
N ASP A 50 11.49 -9.93 0.47
CA ASP A 50 10.32 -10.66 -0.03
C ASP A 50 10.15 -12.02 0.68
N ARG A 51 11.25 -12.79 0.79
CA ARG A 51 11.25 -14.09 1.48
C ARG A 51 10.79 -13.96 2.94
N ILE A 52 11.31 -12.97 3.66
CA ILE A 52 11.02 -12.78 5.08
C ILE A 52 9.61 -12.21 5.26
N SER A 53 9.18 -11.23 4.46
CA SER A 53 7.83 -10.68 4.52
C SER A 53 6.77 -11.75 4.29
N HIS A 54 6.96 -12.60 3.28
CA HIS A 54 6.02 -13.67 2.95
C HIS A 54 5.98 -14.74 4.05
N SER A 55 7.11 -15.02 4.72
CA SER A 55 7.14 -15.97 5.85
C SER A 55 6.27 -15.55 7.04
N CYS A 56 5.94 -14.26 7.15
CA CYS A 56 5.04 -13.71 8.17
C CYS A 56 3.69 -13.23 7.62
N GLY A 57 3.32 -13.67 6.41
CA GLY A 57 2.04 -13.36 5.77
C GLY A 57 1.87 -11.89 5.37
N ARG A 58 2.98 -11.16 5.18
CA ARG A 58 2.95 -9.77 4.74
C ARG A 58 3.31 -9.68 3.26
N GLU A 59 2.35 -9.26 2.45
CA GLU A 59 2.59 -8.77 1.09
C GLU A 59 2.92 -7.28 1.17
N PHE A 60 4.09 -6.89 0.66
CA PHE A 60 4.49 -5.48 0.60
C PHE A 60 4.13 -4.84 -0.72
N ASP A 61 3.99 -5.65 -1.78
CA ASP A 61 3.52 -5.18 -3.07
C ASP A 61 2.03 -5.46 -3.26
N VAL A 62 1.21 -4.76 -2.46
CA VAL A 62 -0.26 -4.91 -2.51
C VAL A 62 -0.92 -4.14 -3.66
N PHE A 63 -0.17 -3.29 -4.35
CA PHE A 63 -0.74 -2.36 -5.31
C PHE A 63 -1.51 -3.04 -6.46
N PRO A 64 -1.05 -4.17 -7.03
CA PRO A 64 -1.81 -4.91 -8.03
C PRO A 64 -3.22 -5.33 -7.59
N PHE A 65 -3.49 -5.43 -6.28
CA PHE A 65 -4.79 -5.83 -5.74
C PHE A 65 -5.68 -4.62 -5.38
N PHE A 66 -5.09 -3.43 -5.28
CA PHE A 66 -5.72 -2.26 -4.66
C PHE A 66 -6.99 -1.81 -5.38
N ALA A 67 -6.98 -1.78 -6.72
CA ALA A 67 -8.17 -1.39 -7.47
C ALA A 67 -9.28 -2.42 -7.39
N GLY A 68 -8.96 -3.71 -7.23
CA GLY A 68 -9.94 -4.74 -6.92
C GLY A 68 -10.62 -4.44 -5.58
N TRP A 69 -9.83 -4.22 -4.52
CA TRP A 69 -10.35 -3.90 -3.19
C TRP A 69 -11.21 -2.64 -3.15
N LEU A 70 -10.85 -1.60 -3.93
CA LEU A 70 -11.67 -0.40 -4.04
C LEU A 70 -13.00 -0.68 -4.74
N ARG A 71 -13.00 -1.44 -5.84
CA ARG A 71 -14.26 -1.82 -6.53
C ARG A 71 -15.15 -2.66 -5.61
N ASP A 72 -14.57 -3.63 -4.90
CA ASP A 72 -15.28 -4.46 -3.93
C ASP A 72 -15.86 -3.64 -2.76
N GLY A 73 -15.20 -2.53 -2.40
CA GLY A 73 -15.67 -1.55 -1.42
C GLY A 73 -16.77 -0.59 -1.91
N GLY A 74 -17.24 -0.73 -3.16
CA GLY A 74 -18.34 0.07 -3.71
C GLY A 74 -17.92 1.37 -4.40
N PHE A 75 -16.64 1.54 -4.70
CA PHE A 75 -16.16 2.69 -5.46
C PHE A 75 -16.36 2.49 -6.98
N ILE A 76 -16.90 3.49 -7.68
CA ILE A 76 -17.41 3.32 -9.06
C ILE A 76 -16.59 4.02 -10.18
N GLU A 77 -15.50 4.74 -9.85
CA GLU A 77 -14.63 5.42 -10.84
C GLU A 77 -13.14 5.05 -10.67
N VAL A 78 -12.83 3.79 -10.37
CA VAL A 78 -11.44 3.39 -10.05
C VAL A 78 -10.49 3.46 -11.26
N GLU A 79 -9.69 4.53 -11.37
CA GLU A 79 -8.62 4.72 -12.35
C GLU A 79 -7.20 4.40 -11.84
N GLU A 80 -6.45 3.55 -12.54
CA GLU A 80 -5.07 3.21 -12.18
C GLU A 80 -4.08 3.89 -13.13
N THR A 81 -3.11 4.63 -12.59
CA THR A 81 -2.00 5.17 -13.38
C THR A 81 -0.67 4.77 -12.77
N GLU A 82 0.20 4.20 -13.62
CA GLU A 82 1.58 3.90 -13.29
C GLU A 82 2.52 4.94 -13.90
N LYS A 83 3.50 5.37 -13.11
CA LYS A 83 4.56 6.27 -13.56
C LYS A 83 5.91 5.70 -13.17
N VAL A 84 6.82 5.63 -14.13
CA VAL A 84 8.21 5.26 -13.85
C VAL A 84 8.83 6.24 -12.84
N MET A 85 9.38 5.66 -11.78
CA MET A 85 10.13 6.32 -10.71
C MET A 85 11.56 5.76 -10.68
N PRO A 86 12.52 6.39 -11.38
CA PRO A 86 13.90 5.95 -11.40
C PRO A 86 14.52 6.01 -10.01
N LEU A 87 15.35 5.03 -9.64
CA LEU A 87 16.20 5.16 -8.45
C LEU A 87 17.56 5.70 -8.89
N GLY A 88 17.71 7.02 -8.86
CA GLY A 88 18.95 7.71 -9.23
C GLY A 88 18.79 8.75 -10.35
N THR A 89 19.93 9.17 -10.91
CA THR A 89 20.05 10.29 -11.86
C THR A 89 20.47 9.86 -13.26
N TRP A 90 20.48 8.55 -13.52
CA TRP A 90 20.80 7.95 -14.82
C TRP A 90 19.89 8.37 -15.99
N PRO A 91 18.58 8.69 -15.82
CA PRO A 91 17.74 9.05 -16.97
C PRO A 91 18.24 10.32 -17.68
N LYS A 92 18.12 10.35 -19.02
CA LYS A 92 18.46 11.54 -19.81
C LYS A 92 17.41 12.66 -19.66
N ASP A 93 16.14 12.28 -19.53
CA ASP A 93 15.05 13.24 -19.32
C ASP A 93 15.21 14.00 -18.01
N LYS A 94 15.09 15.35 -18.08
CA LYS A 94 15.35 16.24 -16.94
C LYS A 94 14.35 16.03 -15.80
N LYS A 95 13.08 15.73 -16.11
CA LYS A 95 12.04 15.54 -15.09
C LYS A 95 12.20 14.19 -14.39
N LEU A 96 12.49 13.12 -15.14
CA LEU A 96 12.79 11.80 -14.59
C LEU A 96 14.05 11.82 -13.74
N LYS A 97 15.12 12.50 -14.19
CA LYS A 97 16.35 12.67 -13.42
C LYS A 97 16.11 13.39 -12.09
N MET A 98 15.30 14.45 -12.09
CA MET A 98 14.95 15.17 -10.88
C MET A 98 14.17 14.28 -9.90
N ARG A 99 13.14 13.57 -10.40
CA ARG A 99 12.35 12.63 -9.59
C ARG A 99 13.24 11.55 -8.97
N GLY A 100 14.09 10.93 -9.77
CA GLY A 100 14.94 9.85 -9.28
C GLY A 100 16.03 10.32 -8.31
N ARG A 101 16.48 11.58 -8.39
CA ARG A 101 17.31 12.18 -7.36
C ARG A 101 16.61 12.23 -6.01
N TYR A 102 15.36 12.68 -5.97
CA TYR A 102 14.58 12.75 -4.73
C TYR A 102 14.26 11.36 -4.19
N PHE A 103 13.87 10.44 -5.07
CA PHE A 103 13.60 9.06 -4.65
C PHE A 103 14.85 8.39 -4.09
N MET A 104 16.01 8.54 -4.73
CA MET A 104 17.28 8.04 -4.21
C MET A 104 17.64 8.65 -2.85
N ALA A 105 17.40 9.95 -2.65
CA ALA A 105 17.64 10.60 -1.36
C ALA A 105 16.72 10.07 -0.26
N GLN A 106 15.44 9.81 -0.55
CA GLN A 106 14.49 9.22 0.39
C GLN A 106 14.86 7.75 0.71
N PHE A 107 15.17 6.96 -0.33
CA PHE A 107 15.51 5.55 -0.21
C PHE A 107 16.76 5.34 0.66
N LEU A 108 17.85 6.05 0.34
CA LEU A 108 19.12 5.95 1.05
C LEU A 108 19.14 6.69 2.39
N GLY A 109 18.27 7.67 2.57
CA GLY A 109 18.23 8.48 3.79
C GLY A 109 17.58 7.75 4.95
N HIS A 110 16.47 7.03 4.69
CA HIS A 110 15.67 6.46 5.77
C HIS A 110 14.94 5.17 5.38
N ALA A 111 14.41 5.08 4.14
CA ALA A 111 13.45 4.05 3.78
C ALA A 111 14.02 2.63 3.95
N MET A 112 15.22 2.41 3.39
CA MET A 112 15.86 1.11 3.39
C MET A 112 16.09 0.59 4.82
N GLU A 113 16.57 1.44 5.72
CA GLU A 113 16.76 1.08 7.14
C GLU A 113 15.42 0.84 7.84
N SER A 114 14.46 1.74 7.67
CA SER A 114 13.18 1.66 8.37
C SER A 114 12.40 0.39 8.05
N TYR A 115 12.42 -0.05 6.78
CA TYR A 115 11.73 -1.27 6.37
C TYR A 115 12.52 -2.53 6.73
N SER A 116 13.86 -2.47 6.73
CA SER A 116 14.67 -3.67 6.89
C SER A 116 14.93 -4.05 8.35
N THR A 117 15.09 -3.08 9.26
CA THR A 117 15.55 -3.34 10.63
C THR A 117 14.72 -4.37 11.37
N SER A 118 13.43 -4.10 11.61
CA SER A 118 12.57 -5.05 12.33
C SER A 118 12.28 -6.31 11.52
N LEU A 119 12.18 -6.20 10.19
CA LEU A 119 11.87 -7.34 9.34
C LEU A 119 13.01 -8.36 9.35
N PHE A 120 14.23 -7.93 9.04
CA PHE A 120 15.39 -8.82 8.95
C PHE A 120 15.79 -9.39 10.30
N THR A 121 15.79 -8.56 11.36
CA THR A 121 16.27 -9.01 12.67
C THR A 121 15.22 -9.82 13.42
N ARG A 122 14.05 -9.25 13.72
CA ARG A 122 13.05 -9.89 14.58
C ARG A 122 12.30 -11.03 13.88
N VAL A 123 12.04 -10.90 12.58
CA VAL A 123 11.32 -11.92 11.80
C VAL A 123 12.31 -12.84 11.07
N GLY A 124 13.29 -12.26 10.38
CA GLY A 124 14.26 -13.01 9.59
C GLY A 124 15.40 -13.66 10.38
N GLY A 125 15.58 -13.32 11.66
CA GLY A 125 16.63 -13.87 12.52
C GLY A 125 18.04 -13.39 12.19
N TRP A 126 18.19 -12.35 11.36
CA TRP A 126 19.50 -11.80 11.01
C TRP A 126 20.15 -11.11 12.21
N SER A 127 21.47 -11.19 12.29
CA SER A 127 22.22 -10.32 13.19
C SER A 127 22.14 -8.86 12.70
N ALA A 128 22.18 -7.90 13.63
CA ALA A 128 22.21 -6.48 13.25
C ALA A 128 23.43 -6.17 12.38
N ASP A 129 24.58 -6.76 12.69
CA ASP A 129 25.83 -6.54 11.95
C ASP A 129 25.73 -7.01 10.49
N ASP A 130 25.12 -8.16 10.23
CA ASP A 130 25.00 -8.68 8.86
C ASP A 130 23.97 -7.88 8.05
N LEU A 131 22.89 -7.42 8.68
CA LEU A 131 21.97 -6.47 8.06
C LEU A 131 22.71 -5.19 7.66
N TRP A 132 23.46 -4.57 8.58
CA TRP A 132 24.18 -3.32 8.31
C TRP A 132 25.24 -3.48 7.23
N LYS A 133 25.96 -4.60 7.19
CA LYS A 133 26.88 -4.91 6.08
C LYS A 133 26.12 -4.96 4.74
N LEU A 134 24.96 -5.61 4.69
CA LEU A 134 24.14 -5.66 3.49
C LEU A 134 23.67 -4.27 3.06
N LEU A 135 23.08 -3.49 3.98
CA LEU A 135 22.57 -2.15 3.70
C LEU A 135 23.67 -1.19 3.22
N ASN A 136 24.89 -1.31 3.76
CA ASN A 136 26.04 -0.54 3.29
C ASN A 136 26.40 -0.87 1.84
N ASN A 137 26.43 -2.17 1.48
CA ASN A 137 26.70 -2.57 0.10
C ASN A 137 25.61 -2.07 -0.86
N VAL A 138 24.33 -2.19 -0.48
CA VAL A 138 23.20 -1.65 -1.27
C VAL A 138 23.36 -0.15 -1.48
N THR A 139 23.75 0.57 -0.42
CA THR A 139 24.00 2.02 -0.49
C THR A 139 25.09 2.36 -1.50
N GLU A 140 26.20 1.61 -1.51
CA GLU A 140 27.29 1.81 -2.46
C GLU A 140 26.86 1.54 -3.91
N GLU A 141 26.14 0.44 -4.15
CA GLU A 141 25.64 0.09 -5.48
C GLU A 141 24.67 1.15 -6.02
N VAL A 142 23.68 1.57 -5.21
CA VAL A 142 22.70 2.60 -5.60
C VAL A 142 23.39 3.95 -5.84
N ARG A 143 24.31 4.36 -4.96
CA ARG A 143 25.08 5.62 -5.13
C ARG A 143 25.97 5.62 -6.36
N SER A 144 26.43 4.45 -6.80
CA SER A 144 27.23 4.34 -8.03
C SER A 144 26.47 4.84 -9.26
N ASN A 145 25.12 4.80 -9.20
CA ASN A 145 24.22 5.22 -10.28
C ASN A 145 24.50 4.48 -11.61
N LYS A 146 25.12 3.30 -11.53
CA LYS A 146 25.42 2.42 -12.68
C LYS A 146 24.29 1.45 -12.99
N MET A 147 23.46 1.12 -11.99
CA MET A 147 22.26 0.31 -12.16
C MET A 147 21.12 1.22 -12.60
N HIS A 148 20.56 1.01 -13.78
CA HIS A 148 19.44 1.76 -14.32
C HIS A 148 18.11 1.17 -13.82
N ILE A 149 18.02 1.06 -12.50
CA ILE A 149 16.85 0.52 -11.82
C ILE A 149 15.78 1.59 -11.60
N TYR A 150 14.53 1.15 -11.64
CA TYR A 150 13.36 1.98 -11.38
C TYR A 150 12.26 1.17 -10.70
N SER A 151 11.36 1.86 -10.01
CA SER A 151 10.09 1.32 -9.54
C SER A 151 8.94 1.99 -10.28
N HIS A 152 7.74 1.42 -10.22
CA HIS A 152 6.53 2.09 -10.64
C HIS A 152 5.94 2.82 -9.44
N LEU A 153 5.79 4.15 -9.55
CA LEU A 153 4.92 4.89 -8.66
C LEU A 153 3.51 4.77 -9.20
N TYR A 154 2.64 4.18 -8.40
CA TYR A 154 1.23 4.26 -8.69
C TYR A 154 0.63 5.53 -8.09
N VAL A 155 -0.19 6.19 -8.88
CA VAL A 155 -0.97 7.36 -8.46
C VAL A 155 -2.41 7.06 -8.82
N HIS A 156 -3.26 6.90 -7.81
CA HIS A 156 -4.69 6.70 -7.99
C HIS A 156 -5.47 7.96 -7.65
N LEU A 157 -6.40 8.37 -8.52
CA LEU A 157 -7.32 9.48 -8.30
C LEU A 157 -8.58 9.34 -9.19
N ARG A 158 -9.69 8.89 -8.63
CA ARG A 158 -10.99 9.58 -8.58
C ARG A 158 -12.04 8.57 -8.14
N LEU A 159 -12.47 8.62 -6.90
CA LEU A 159 -13.50 7.71 -6.43
C LEU A 159 -14.80 8.50 -6.23
N LEU A 160 -15.87 8.09 -6.90
CA LEU A 160 -17.23 8.43 -6.52
C LEU A 160 -17.73 7.23 -5.73
N ALA A 161 -18.13 7.45 -4.48
CA ALA A 161 -18.99 6.52 -3.77
C ALA A 161 -20.37 7.18 -3.72
N HIS A 162 -21.37 6.60 -4.39
CA HIS A 162 -22.74 6.96 -4.09
C HIS A 162 -23.08 6.41 -2.70
N TYR A 163 -23.74 7.23 -1.88
CA TYR A 163 -24.19 6.89 -0.53
C TYR A 163 -25.09 5.63 -0.44
N GLU A 164 -25.48 5.04 -1.58
CA GLU A 164 -26.33 3.83 -1.62
C GLU A 164 -25.63 2.52 -1.22
N VAL A 165 -24.36 2.51 -0.82
CA VAL A 165 -23.72 1.27 -0.31
C VAL A 165 -24.37 0.81 1.02
N LEU A 166 -24.99 1.72 1.80
CA LEU A 166 -25.82 1.31 2.94
C LEU A 166 -27.06 0.51 2.51
N VAL A 167 -27.58 0.73 1.30
CA VAL A 167 -28.67 -0.05 0.68
C VAL A 167 -28.18 -1.44 0.25
N ILE A 168 -26.91 -1.57 -0.15
CA ILE A 168 -26.32 -2.86 -0.54
C ILE A 168 -26.04 -3.74 0.69
N LEU A 169 -25.58 -3.18 1.82
CA LEU A 169 -25.44 -3.92 3.08
C LEU A 169 -26.78 -4.33 3.69
N THR A 170 -27.82 -3.49 3.60
CA THR A 170 -29.19 -3.91 3.98
C THR A 170 -29.79 -4.96 3.03
N ARG A 171 -29.46 -4.93 1.74
CA ARG A 171 -29.84 -5.98 0.76
C ARG A 171 -29.08 -7.30 0.96
N LEU A 172 -27.80 -7.26 1.36
CA LEU A 172 -27.02 -8.46 1.67
C LEU A 172 -27.48 -9.13 2.97
N LEU A 173 -27.89 -8.33 3.97
CA LEU A 173 -28.50 -8.83 5.21
C LEU A 173 -29.92 -9.41 5.00
N SER A 174 -30.59 -9.12 3.88
CA SER A 174 -31.90 -9.71 3.52
C SER A 174 -31.79 -10.92 2.58
N ILE A 175 -30.62 -11.16 1.97
CA ILE A 175 -30.33 -12.37 1.16
C ILE A 175 -29.80 -13.51 2.05
N ALA A 176 -29.09 -13.20 3.13
CA ALA A 176 -28.68 -14.18 4.13
C ALA A 176 -29.86 -14.49 5.08
N HIS A 177 -30.54 -15.61 4.90
CA HIS A 177 -31.51 -16.15 5.85
C HIS A 177 -30.85 -16.47 7.20
N LEU A 178 -30.71 -15.48 8.07
CA LEU A 178 -30.54 -15.68 9.51
C LEU A 178 -31.85 -15.25 10.19
N PRO A 179 -32.50 -16.14 10.95
CA PRO A 179 -33.82 -15.85 11.52
C PRO A 179 -33.69 -14.79 12.60
N LEU A 180 -34.33 -13.65 12.36
CA LEU A 180 -34.75 -12.73 13.42
C LEU A 180 -35.71 -13.48 14.36
N GLN A 181 -35.22 -13.96 15.50
CA GLN A 181 -36.10 -14.29 16.62
C GLN A 181 -36.63 -12.98 17.20
N ARG A 182 -37.78 -12.58 16.68
CA ARG A 182 -38.63 -11.52 17.20
C ARG A 182 -39.50 -12.15 18.30
N ASN A 183 -39.14 -11.99 19.57
CA ASN A 183 -40.09 -12.22 20.66
C ASN A 183 -41.05 -11.01 20.71
N GLN A 184 -42.12 -11.09 19.95
CA GLN A 184 -43.36 -10.33 20.21
C GLN A 184 -44.19 -11.13 21.21
N SER A 185 -43.92 -10.89 22.49
CA SER A 185 -44.87 -11.18 23.57
C SER A 185 -44.52 -10.25 24.72
N GLU A 186 -44.93 -8.99 24.60
CA GLU A 186 -45.26 -8.06 25.69
C GLU A 186 -45.45 -6.65 25.11
N LEU A 187 -46.56 -6.48 24.39
CA LEU A 187 -47.23 -5.19 24.26
C LEU A 187 -48.69 -5.46 24.59
N GLU A 188 -49.07 -5.20 25.85
CA GLU A 188 -50.29 -4.50 26.24
C GLU A 188 -50.38 -4.46 27.77
N PHE A 189 -50.98 -3.38 28.29
CA PHE A 189 -51.23 -3.02 29.70
C PHE A 189 -50.03 -2.32 30.40
N VAL A 190 -50.06 -1.06 30.83
CA VAL A 190 -51.14 -0.12 31.19
C VAL A 190 -50.65 1.33 31.07
N SER A 191 -51.52 2.20 30.55
CA SER A 191 -51.46 3.66 30.68
C SER A 191 -51.96 4.11 32.06
N HIS A 192 -51.50 5.29 32.51
CA HIS A 192 -51.91 6.06 33.71
C HIS A 192 -51.04 5.88 34.96
N SER A 193 -50.13 6.83 35.20
CA SER A 193 -50.23 7.90 36.22
C SER A 193 -48.88 8.60 36.37
#